data_AF-A0A345IEN6-F1
#
_entry.id   AF-A0A345IEN6-F1
#
_cell.length_a   1.000
_cell.length_b   1.000
_cell.length_c   1.000
_cell.angle_alpha   90.00
_cell.angle_beta   90.00
_cell.angle_gamma   90.00
#
_symmetry.space_group_name_H-M   'P 1'
#
loop_
_entity.id
_entity.type
_entity.pdbx_description
1 polymer ?
#
loop_
_entity_poly.entity_id
_entity_poly.type
_entity_poly.pdbx_seq_one_letter_code
_entity_poly.pdbx_strand_id
1 'polypeptide(L)'
;MLKIQRLGASLVLSGCLLVGCDTAAEKKASTDVKVQQDAEFYLRSCARSLEALRTRPEGDGTLPAAVAGQPCDSAALGDYNLPAEMSDTVKSSVIRIDDERLSAYTIEITGLDGKLYSYRDRGVHAAQQEEDAIYADDKSTVFPQERAEDEKRTGGPRLEEGSSTP
;
A
#
# COMPACT_ATOMS: atom_id res chain seq x y z
N MET A 1 -5.01 74.53 41.93
CA MET A 1 -4.04 73.44 42.16
C MET A 1 -4.02 72.59 40.89
N LEU A 2 -3.04 72.73 39.99
CA LEU A 2 -1.85 71.84 39.81
C LEU A 2 -2.19 70.34 39.87
N LYS A 3 -1.77 69.41 39.01
CA LYS A 3 -0.97 69.35 37.76
C LYS A 3 -0.90 67.85 37.37
N ILE A 4 -0.53 67.55 36.11
CA ILE A 4 0.20 66.34 35.62
C ILE A 4 -0.59 65.27 34.84
N GLN A 5 -0.27 65.26 33.54
CA GLN A 5 -0.42 64.22 32.52
C GLN A 5 0.44 62.97 32.82
N ARG A 6 0.00 61.78 32.34
CA ARG A 6 0.81 60.71 31.70
C ARG A 6 -0.16 59.92 30.79
N LEU A 7 -0.15 59.99 29.46
CA LEU A 7 0.85 59.49 28.49
C LEU A 7 1.39 58.09 28.80
N GLY A 8 1.03 57.14 27.92
CA GLY A 8 1.86 55.97 27.61
C GLY A 8 1.41 54.67 28.24
N ALA A 9 0.78 53.81 27.45
CA ALA A 9 1.44 52.61 26.92
C ALA A 9 0.38 51.74 26.24
N SER A 10 0.28 51.86 24.91
CA SER A 10 -0.26 50.80 24.07
C SER A 10 0.59 49.55 24.30
N LEU A 11 0.11 48.62 25.13
CA LEU A 11 0.59 47.24 25.10
C LEU A 11 -0.09 46.58 23.90
N VAL A 12 0.57 46.73 22.75
CA VAL A 12 0.40 45.85 21.60
C VAL A 12 0.83 44.45 22.06
N LEU A 13 -0.08 43.72 22.68
CA LEU A 13 0.06 42.30 22.98
C LEU A 13 -0.43 41.50 21.76
N SER A 14 0.22 41.72 20.61
CA SER A 14 -0.12 40.99 19.39
C SER A 14 1.15 40.74 18.60
N GLY A 15 1.86 39.68 18.96
CA GLY A 15 3.10 39.32 18.31
C GLY A 15 3.83 38.25 19.09
N CYS A 16 3.34 37.01 19.02
CA CYS A 16 4.11 35.76 19.18
C CYS A 16 3.18 34.52 19.23
N LEU A 17 2.28 34.33 18.24
CA LEU A 17 1.49 33.10 18.12
C LEU A 17 1.60 32.40 16.75
N LEU A 18 2.44 32.90 15.84
CA LEU A 18 2.52 32.36 14.47
C LEU A 18 3.64 31.33 14.26
N VAL A 19 4.63 31.20 15.16
CA VAL A 19 5.75 30.24 14.98
C VAL A 19 5.40 28.83 15.48
N GLY A 20 4.31 28.68 16.25
CA GLY A 20 3.86 27.38 16.78
C GLY A 20 2.79 26.67 15.94
N CYS A 21 2.13 27.38 15.02
CA CYS A 21 1.07 26.80 14.20
C CYS A 21 1.61 25.94 13.05
N ASP A 22 2.69 26.36 12.41
CA ASP A 22 3.29 25.60 11.30
C ASP A 22 3.83 24.26 11.80
N THR A 23 4.56 24.25 12.92
CA THR A 23 5.11 23.02 13.53
C THR A 23 4.03 22.05 14.02
N ALA A 24 2.91 22.55 14.55
CA ALA A 24 1.78 21.72 14.96
C ALA A 24 1.02 21.14 13.75
N ALA A 25 0.85 21.91 12.68
CA ALA A 25 0.22 21.47 11.45
C ALA A 25 1.07 20.41 10.72
N GLU A 26 2.38 20.61 10.64
CA GLU A 26 3.33 19.64 10.07
C GLU A 26 3.37 18.33 10.87
N LYS A 27 3.39 18.42 12.21
CA LYS A 27 3.34 17.25 13.08
C LYS A 27 2.02 16.48 12.95
N LYS A 28 0.91 17.20 12.80
CA LYS A 28 -0.40 16.57 12.54
C LYS A 28 -0.42 15.87 11.18
N ALA A 29 0.00 16.55 10.11
CA ALA A 29 0.02 15.97 8.77
C ALA A 29 0.90 14.71 8.69
N SER A 30 2.08 14.74 9.30
CA SER A 30 2.97 13.56 9.38
C SER A 30 2.35 12.41 10.20
N THR A 31 1.63 12.72 11.28
CA THR A 31 0.92 11.71 12.06
C THR A 31 -0.21 11.08 11.24
N ASP A 32 -1.00 11.88 10.52
CA ASP A 32 -2.11 11.40 9.69
C ASP A 32 -1.60 10.49 8.56
N VAL A 33 -0.47 10.86 7.92
CA VAL A 33 0.19 10.01 6.90
C VAL A 33 0.64 8.68 7.51
N LYS A 34 1.25 8.70 8.69
CA LYS A 34 1.69 7.48 9.37
C LYS A 34 0.52 6.56 9.70
N VAL A 35 -0.56 7.09 10.27
CA VAL A 35 -1.77 6.31 10.60
C VAL A 35 -2.36 5.64 9.37
N GLN A 36 -2.40 6.35 8.24
CA GLN A 36 -2.83 5.77 6.98
C GLN A 36 -1.90 4.63 6.52
N GLN A 37 -0.59 4.85 6.54
CA GLN A 37 0.40 3.84 6.14
C GLN A 37 0.34 2.59 7.00
N ASP A 38 0.14 2.76 8.31
CA ASP A 38 -0.01 1.66 9.26
C ASP A 38 -1.27 0.84 8.96
N ALA A 39 -2.41 1.50 8.72
CA ALA A 39 -3.66 0.84 8.35
C ALA A 39 -3.56 0.07 7.02
N GLU A 40 -2.90 0.66 6.01
CA GLU A 40 -2.67 0.01 4.72
C GLU A 40 -1.69 -1.18 4.85
N PHE A 41 -0.66 -1.05 5.69
CA PHE A 41 0.28 -2.13 5.96
C PHE A 41 -0.39 -3.30 6.69
N TYR A 42 -1.24 -3.02 7.68
CA TYR A 42 -2.07 -4.02 8.35
C TYR A 42 -2.99 -4.72 7.35
N LEU A 43 -3.66 -3.98 6.46
CA LEU A 43 -4.55 -4.53 5.43
C LEU A 43 -3.83 -5.52 4.51
N ARG A 44 -2.69 -5.12 3.95
CA ARG A 44 -1.90 -6.00 3.06
C ARG A 44 -1.38 -7.23 3.78
N SER A 45 -0.93 -7.07 5.03
CA SER A 45 -0.45 -8.19 5.84
C SER A 45 -1.57 -9.18 6.15
N CYS A 46 -2.76 -8.68 6.50
CA CYS A 46 -3.93 -9.52 6.73
C CYS A 46 -4.33 -10.29 5.46
N ALA A 47 -4.38 -9.61 4.30
CA ALA A 47 -4.67 -10.28 3.04
C ALA A 47 -3.66 -11.40 2.74
N ARG A 48 -2.37 -11.15 2.93
CA ARG A 48 -1.31 -12.16 2.74
C ARG A 48 -1.46 -13.34 3.70
N SER A 49 -1.80 -13.09 4.96
CA SER A 49 -2.06 -14.15 5.96
C SER A 49 -3.24 -15.03 5.54
N LEU A 50 -4.34 -14.42 5.10
CA LEU A 50 -5.51 -15.17 4.62
C LEU A 50 -5.19 -16.00 3.39
N GLU A 51 -4.44 -15.46 2.44
CA GLU A 51 -3.99 -16.20 1.27
C GLU A 51 -3.09 -17.38 1.64
N ALA A 52 -2.16 -17.20 2.58
CA ALA A 52 -1.30 -18.26 3.06
C ALA A 52 -2.09 -19.37 3.79
N LEU A 53 -3.09 -18.99 4.60
CA LEU A 53 -4.01 -19.93 5.25
C LEU A 53 -4.82 -20.71 4.22
N ARG A 54 -5.33 -20.01 3.20
CA ARG A 54 -6.15 -20.58 2.12
C ARG A 54 -5.37 -21.57 1.25
N THR A 55 -4.10 -21.28 0.99
CA THR A 55 -3.22 -22.05 0.07
C THR A 55 -2.30 -23.05 0.77
N ARG A 56 -2.52 -23.31 2.07
CA ARG A 56 -1.70 -24.27 2.83
C ARG A 56 -1.82 -25.69 2.26
N PRO A 57 -0.76 -26.53 2.35
CA PRO A 57 -0.73 -27.85 1.73
C PRO A 57 -1.88 -28.78 2.14
N GLU A 58 -2.31 -28.70 3.39
CA GLU A 58 -3.39 -29.51 3.97
C GLU A 58 -4.81 -28.91 3.79
N GLY A 59 -4.93 -27.75 3.15
CA GLY A 59 -6.20 -27.07 2.89
C GLY A 59 -6.86 -27.48 1.58
N ASP A 60 -8.15 -27.18 1.43
CA ASP A 60 -8.94 -27.41 0.22
C ASP A 60 -9.04 -26.16 -0.68
N GLY A 61 -8.23 -25.13 -0.40
CA GLY A 61 -8.27 -23.86 -1.12
C GLY A 61 -9.35 -22.89 -0.62
N THR A 62 -10.08 -23.23 0.45
CA THR A 62 -11.09 -22.36 1.08
C THR A 62 -10.62 -21.85 2.44
N LEU A 63 -11.20 -20.72 2.87
CA LEU A 63 -10.97 -20.18 4.21
C LEU A 63 -11.90 -20.89 5.22
N PRO A 64 -11.41 -21.24 6.43
CA PRO A 64 -12.27 -21.83 7.46
C PRO A 64 -13.39 -20.87 7.87
N ALA A 65 -14.62 -21.37 8.01
CA ALA A 65 -15.77 -20.57 8.44
C ALA A 65 -15.56 -19.86 9.79
N ALA A 66 -14.73 -20.44 10.67
CA ALA A 66 -14.38 -19.83 11.96
C ALA A 66 -13.65 -18.48 11.83
N VAL A 67 -13.09 -18.17 10.66
CA VAL A 67 -12.42 -16.89 10.37
C VAL A 67 -13.43 -15.78 10.06
N ALA A 68 -14.65 -16.12 9.62
CA ALA A 68 -15.68 -15.13 9.33
C ALA A 68 -16.08 -14.35 10.60
N GLY A 69 -16.17 -13.02 10.46
CA GLY A 69 -16.48 -12.09 11.54
C GLY A 69 -15.32 -11.84 12.51
N GLN A 70 -14.15 -12.44 12.29
CA GLN A 70 -13.00 -12.31 13.18
C GLN A 70 -12.05 -11.18 12.73
N PRO A 71 -11.32 -10.56 13.67
CA PRO A 71 -10.20 -9.69 13.33
C PRO A 71 -8.98 -10.51 12.85
N CYS A 72 -8.04 -9.84 12.18
CA CYS A 72 -6.87 -10.50 11.56
C CYS A 72 -5.83 -11.02 12.56
N ASP A 73 -5.90 -10.63 13.83
CA ASP A 73 -5.10 -11.15 14.94
C ASP A 73 -5.80 -12.27 15.74
N SER A 74 -7.04 -12.62 15.35
CA SER A 74 -7.80 -13.67 16.01
C SER A 74 -7.06 -15.00 15.96
N ALA A 75 -7.12 -15.73 17.08
CA ALA A 75 -6.62 -17.10 17.17
C ALA A 75 -7.30 -18.05 16.18
N ALA A 76 -8.45 -17.68 15.60
CA ALA A 76 -9.11 -18.41 14.52
C ALA A 76 -8.23 -18.58 13.26
N LEU A 77 -7.26 -17.68 13.05
CA LEU A 77 -6.29 -17.79 11.95
C LEU A 77 -5.11 -18.71 12.29
N GLY A 78 -5.00 -19.20 13.54
CA GLY A 78 -3.90 -20.06 13.99
C GLY A 78 -2.53 -19.38 13.79
N ASP A 79 -1.59 -20.11 13.21
CA ASP A 79 -0.22 -19.62 12.92
C ASP A 79 -0.17 -18.47 11.89
N TYR A 80 -1.29 -18.16 11.25
CA TYR A 80 -1.40 -17.08 10.26
C TYR A 80 -1.98 -15.79 10.84
N ASN A 81 -2.34 -15.76 12.12
CA ASN A 81 -2.83 -14.54 12.75
C ASN A 81 -1.75 -13.45 12.77
N LEU A 82 -2.17 -12.19 12.70
CA LEU A 82 -1.25 -11.07 12.82
C LEU A 82 -0.79 -10.91 14.28
N PRO A 83 0.46 -10.44 14.50
CA PRO A 83 0.94 -10.09 15.83
C PRO A 83 0.08 -8.99 16.47
N ALA A 84 -0.10 -9.05 17.79
CA ALA A 84 -0.90 -8.07 18.54
C ALA A 84 -0.37 -6.63 18.36
N GLU A 85 0.96 -6.47 18.24
CA GLU A 85 1.60 -5.17 18.04
C GLU A 85 1.20 -4.53 16.73
N MET A 86 0.86 -5.33 15.71
CA MET A 86 0.31 -4.80 14.46
C MET A 86 -1.13 -4.34 14.65
N SER A 87 -1.94 -5.08 15.41
CA SER A 87 -3.32 -4.70 15.69
C SER A 87 -3.45 -3.39 16.47
N ASP A 88 -2.48 -3.09 17.33
CA ASP A 88 -2.44 -1.81 18.07
C ASP A 88 -2.32 -0.58 17.14
N THR A 89 -1.97 -0.78 15.87
CA THR A 89 -1.88 0.30 14.87
C THR A 89 -3.20 0.63 14.17
N VAL A 90 -4.25 -0.17 14.41
CA VAL A 90 -5.59 0.02 13.84
C VAL A 90 -6.64 0.02 14.95
N LYS A 91 -7.81 0.60 14.68
CA LYS A 91 -8.90 0.65 15.67
C LYS A 91 -9.66 -0.66 15.76
N SER A 92 -9.91 -1.29 14.61
CA SER A 92 -10.59 -2.59 14.51
C SER A 92 -10.39 -3.18 13.12
N SER A 93 -10.48 -4.51 13.02
CA SER A 93 -10.53 -5.23 11.76
C SER A 93 -11.63 -6.30 11.79
N VAL A 94 -12.19 -6.63 10.63
CA VAL A 94 -13.14 -7.72 10.47
C VAL A 94 -12.96 -8.39 9.12
N ILE A 95 -12.97 -9.72 9.12
CA ILE A 95 -12.92 -10.55 7.93
C ILE A 95 -14.33 -11.02 7.62
N ARG A 96 -14.77 -10.87 6.37
CA ARG A 96 -16.04 -11.38 5.88
C ARG A 96 -15.76 -12.41 4.80
N ILE A 97 -16.36 -13.58 4.92
CA ILE A 97 -16.28 -14.64 3.92
C ILE A 97 -17.59 -14.66 3.15
N ASP A 98 -17.51 -14.74 1.83
CA ASP A 98 -18.67 -14.94 0.96
C ASP A 98 -18.79 -16.44 0.67
N ASP A 99 -19.64 -17.11 1.45
CA ASP A 99 -19.80 -18.57 1.43
C ASP A 99 -20.33 -19.11 0.09
N GLU A 100 -20.85 -18.23 -0.78
CA GLU A 100 -21.34 -18.61 -2.12
C GLU A 100 -20.20 -18.71 -3.15
N ARG A 101 -18.97 -18.31 -2.79
CA ARG A 101 -17.83 -18.22 -3.71
C ARG A 101 -16.57 -18.82 -3.08
N LEU A 102 -15.98 -19.81 -3.75
CA LEU A 102 -14.81 -20.61 -3.30
C LEU A 102 -13.56 -19.83 -2.84
N SER A 103 -13.47 -18.51 -3.07
CA SER A 103 -12.29 -17.70 -2.71
C SER A 103 -12.61 -16.27 -2.25
N ALA A 104 -13.85 -15.79 -2.33
CA ALA A 104 -14.09 -14.37 -2.11
C ALA A 104 -14.18 -14.05 -0.60
N TYR A 105 -13.26 -13.23 -0.12
CA TYR A 105 -13.35 -12.62 1.20
C TYR A 105 -13.18 -11.11 1.11
N THR A 106 -13.71 -10.41 2.11
CA THR A 106 -13.51 -8.97 2.30
C THR A 106 -12.84 -8.75 3.64
N ILE A 107 -11.84 -7.88 3.67
CA ILE A 107 -11.26 -7.36 4.91
C ILE A 107 -11.71 -5.91 5.04
N GLU A 108 -12.26 -5.56 6.18
CA GLU A 108 -12.59 -4.18 6.55
C GLU A 108 -11.76 -3.79 7.78
N ILE A 109 -11.08 -2.65 7.71
CA ILE A 109 -10.26 -2.10 8.79
C ILE A 109 -10.72 -0.68 9.05
N THR A 110 -10.93 -0.36 10.32
CA THR A 110 -11.04 1.04 10.75
C THR A 110 -9.68 1.50 11.26
N GLY A 111 -9.09 2.49 10.60
CA GLY A 111 -7.83 3.11 11.04
C GLY A 111 -8.00 3.89 12.35
N LEU A 112 -6.89 4.25 12.99
CA LEU A 112 -6.93 5.13 14.17
C LEU A 112 -7.43 6.55 13.84
N ASP A 113 -7.40 6.93 12.56
CA ASP A 113 -8.01 8.15 12.03
C ASP A 113 -9.54 8.04 11.85
N GLY A 114 -10.11 6.86 12.11
CA GLY A 114 -11.53 6.56 11.97
C GLY A 114 -11.99 6.29 10.54
N LYS A 115 -11.09 6.29 9.55
CA LYS A 115 -11.43 5.94 8.17
C LYS A 115 -11.53 4.44 7.98
N LEU A 116 -12.36 4.04 7.01
CA LEU A 116 -12.51 2.66 6.59
C LEU A 116 -11.55 2.35 5.44
N TYR A 117 -10.81 1.26 5.59
CA TYR A 117 -9.93 0.67 4.58
C TYR A 117 -10.47 -0.72 4.26
N SER A 118 -10.72 -1.01 2.99
CA SER A 118 -11.31 -2.29 2.60
C SER A 118 -10.51 -2.96 1.49
N TYR A 119 -10.33 -4.27 1.62
CA TYR A 119 -9.82 -5.14 0.56
C TYR A 119 -10.87 -6.18 0.23
N ARG A 120 -11.11 -6.44 -1.05
CA ARG A 120 -11.98 -7.52 -1.51
C ARG A 120 -11.20 -8.42 -2.41
N ASP A 121 -11.02 -9.68 -2.01
CA ASP A 121 -10.48 -10.68 -2.91
C ASP A 121 -11.49 -10.92 -4.03
N ARG A 122 -11.01 -10.80 -5.26
CA ARG A 122 -11.82 -10.99 -6.46
C ARG A 122 -11.84 -12.46 -6.90
N GLY A 123 -11.07 -13.32 -6.23
CA GLY A 123 -10.82 -14.71 -6.60
C GLY A 123 -9.79 -14.82 -7.73
N VAL A 124 -9.43 -16.06 -8.04
CA VAL A 124 -8.48 -16.45 -9.12
C VAL A 124 -8.80 -15.79 -10.47
N HIS A 125 -10.07 -15.43 -10.69
CA HIS A 125 -10.57 -14.86 -11.94
C HIS A 125 -10.10 -13.43 -12.22
N ALA A 126 -9.77 -12.63 -11.20
CA ALA A 126 -9.21 -11.29 -11.42
C ALA A 126 -7.68 -11.30 -11.45
N ALA A 127 -7.03 -12.22 -10.74
CA ALA A 127 -5.59 -12.45 -10.88
C ALA A 127 -5.24 -12.83 -12.33
N GLN A 128 -6.03 -13.73 -12.94
CA GLN A 128 -5.88 -14.08 -14.35
C GLN A 128 -6.14 -12.88 -15.29
N GLN A 129 -7.12 -12.02 -14.99
CA GLN A 129 -7.40 -10.83 -15.80
C GLN A 129 -6.34 -9.72 -15.65
N GLU A 130 -5.71 -9.59 -14.47
CA GLU A 130 -4.59 -8.68 -14.26
C GLU A 130 -3.32 -9.21 -14.92
N GLU A 131 -3.04 -10.52 -14.87
CA GLU A 131 -1.98 -11.16 -15.66
C GLU A 131 -2.22 -11.00 -17.17
N ASP A 132 -3.43 -11.27 -17.64
CA ASP A 132 -3.82 -11.10 -19.04
C ASP A 132 -3.72 -9.62 -19.46
N ALA A 133 -4.01 -8.67 -18.58
CA ALA A 133 -3.84 -7.24 -18.85
C ALA A 133 -2.36 -6.82 -18.93
N ILE A 134 -1.50 -7.36 -18.05
CA ILE A 134 -0.05 -7.13 -18.06
C ILE A 134 0.57 -7.71 -19.35
N TYR A 135 0.11 -8.88 -19.82
CA TYR A 135 0.58 -9.48 -21.07
C TYR A 135 -0.15 -9.00 -22.34
N ALA A 136 -1.30 -8.33 -22.20
CA ALA A 136 -1.97 -7.65 -23.32
C ALA A 136 -1.29 -6.31 -23.66
N ASP A 137 -0.73 -5.61 -22.68
CA ASP A 137 0.05 -4.38 -22.92
C ASP A 137 1.40 -4.67 -23.62
N ASP A 138 1.96 -5.88 -23.48
CA ASP A 138 3.20 -6.31 -24.15
C ASP A 138 2.99 -6.76 -25.63
N LYS A 139 1.75 -6.75 -26.14
CA LYS A 139 1.44 -7.04 -27.55
C LYS A 139 1.11 -5.81 -28.40
N SER A 140 1.29 -4.61 -27.88
CA SER A 140 1.09 -3.37 -28.63
C SER A 140 2.28 -2.41 -28.54
N THR A 141 3.46 -2.86 -28.97
CA THR A 141 4.46 -1.96 -29.56
C THR A 141 4.90 -2.50 -30.92
N VAL A 142 4.13 -2.11 -31.95
CA VAL A 142 4.65 -1.99 -33.31
C VAL A 142 5.72 -0.89 -33.25
N PHE A 143 6.99 -1.27 -33.29
CA PHE A 143 8.07 -0.32 -33.55
C PHE A 143 7.81 0.34 -34.92
N PRO A 144 7.88 1.68 -35.03
CA PRO A 144 7.92 2.31 -36.34
C PRO A 144 9.15 1.80 -37.07
N GLN A 145 8.98 1.23 -38.27
CA GLN A 145 10.09 1.08 -39.20
C GLN A 145 10.56 2.49 -39.58
N GLU A 146 11.63 2.96 -38.94
CA GLU A 146 12.42 4.07 -39.46
C GLU A 146 13.08 3.61 -40.77
N ARG A 147 12.55 4.17 -41.86
CA ARG A 147 13.21 4.50 -43.13
C ARG A 147 14.65 4.00 -43.29
N ALA A 148 14.81 3.00 -44.15
CA ALA A 148 16.06 2.77 -44.85
C ALA A 148 16.27 3.87 -45.92
N GLU A 149 17.18 4.80 -45.67
CA GLU A 149 17.88 5.54 -46.75
C GLU A 149 19.37 5.71 -46.36
N ASP A 150 20.20 5.00 -47.14
CA ASP A 150 21.63 5.11 -47.44
C ASP A 150 22.54 6.05 -46.62
N GLU A 151 23.68 5.52 -46.14
CA GLU A 151 24.98 5.92 -46.72
C GLU A 151 26.13 4.94 -46.43
N LYS A 152 26.89 4.65 -47.49
CA LYS A 152 28.22 4.03 -47.50
C LYS A 152 29.15 4.59 -46.40
N ARG A 153 30.06 3.74 -45.90
CA ARG A 153 31.52 3.81 -46.18
C ARG A 153 32.37 3.17 -45.06
N THR A 154 33.05 2.08 -45.45
CA THR A 154 34.40 1.62 -45.02
C THR A 154 34.71 1.25 -43.57
N GLY A 155 35.27 0.04 -43.41
CA GLY A 155 36.33 -0.25 -42.44
C GLY A 155 35.93 -1.25 -41.36
N GLY A 156 36.55 -2.43 -41.36
CA GLY A 156 36.35 -3.49 -40.35
C GLY A 156 36.78 -3.08 -38.92
N PRO A 157 36.77 -4.05 -37.97
CA PRO A 157 37.88 -4.99 -37.95
C PRO A 157 37.46 -6.46 -37.87
N ARG A 158 38.24 -7.25 -38.60
CA ARG A 158 38.41 -8.70 -38.48
C ARG A 158 38.97 -9.02 -37.09
N LEU A 159 38.26 -9.83 -36.31
CA LEU A 159 38.85 -10.56 -35.19
C LEU A 159 38.81 -12.04 -35.55
N GLU A 160 40.01 -12.60 -35.60
CA GLU A 160 40.28 -13.96 -36.02
C GLU A 160 39.89 -14.94 -34.91
N GLU A 161 39.11 -15.96 -35.25
CA GLU A 161 39.00 -17.17 -34.43
C GLU A 161 40.31 -17.96 -34.54
N GLY A 162 41.16 -17.76 -33.54
CA GLY A 162 42.32 -18.63 -33.30
C GLY A 162 41.90 -19.91 -32.57
N SER A 163 42.00 -21.04 -33.29
CA SER A 163 42.50 -22.38 -32.89
C SER A 163 42.12 -22.94 -31.50
N SER A 164 41.71 -24.20 -31.31
CA SER A 164 41.99 -25.44 -32.04
C SER A 164 40.99 -26.52 -31.60
N THR A 165 40.72 -27.45 -32.52
CA THR A 165 40.00 -28.72 -32.35
C THR A 165 40.79 -29.72 -31.45
N PRO A 166 40.22 -30.92 -31.19
CA PRO A 166 40.00 -31.53 -29.87
C PRO A 166 41.24 -32.04 -29.12
#